data_AF-A0A349V2W3-F1
#
_entry.id   AF-A0A349V2W3-F1
#
_cell.length_a   1.000
_cell.length_b   1.000
_cell.length_c   1.000
_cell.angle_alpha   90.00
_cell.angle_beta   90.00
_cell.angle_gamma   90.00
#
_symmetry.space_group_name_H-M   'P 1'
#
loop_
_entity.id
_entity.type
_entity.pdbx_description
1 polymer ?
#
loop_
_entity_poly.entity_id
_entity_poly.type
_entity_poly.pdbx_seq_one_letter_code
_entity_poly.pdbx_strand_id
1 'polypeptide(L)' 'EEKLEAFCGTAVRLDFTEDGEVPGETPAMARTRREQEEKEQAYKTLMDDPTVKGLVSAFDATVVPESVRPGKQQRNNE' A
#
# COMPACT_ATOMS: atom_id res chain seq x y z
N GLU A 1 -4.83 26.08 -7.29
CA GLU A 1 -4.42 26.67 -8.58
C GLU A 1 -2.94 27.07 -8.54
N GLU A 2 -2.51 27.95 -7.63
CA GLU A 2 -1.11 28.44 -7.50
C GLU A 2 0.01 27.40 -7.75
N LYS A 3 -0.05 26.22 -7.11
CA LYS A 3 0.99 25.19 -7.28
C LYS A 3 1.01 24.57 -8.68
N LEU A 4 -0.14 24.44 -9.30
CA LEU A 4 -0.27 23.94 -10.67
C LEU A 4 0.15 25.01 -11.67
N GLU A 5 -0.14 26.28 -11.39
CA GLU A 5 0.32 27.39 -12.22
C GLU A 5 1.86 27.52 -12.19
N ALA A 6 2.46 27.38 -11.02
CA ALA A 6 3.91 27.36 -10.88
C ALA A 6 4.55 26.17 -11.61
N PHE A 7 3.88 25.01 -11.64
CA PHE A 7 4.35 23.83 -12.36
C PHE A 7 4.17 23.94 -13.88
N CYS A 8 3.02 24.44 -14.34
CA CYS A 8 2.68 24.57 -15.76
C CYS A 8 3.25 25.84 -16.42
N GLY A 9 3.69 26.82 -15.63
CA GLY A 9 4.21 28.10 -16.11
C GLY A 9 3.15 29.05 -16.70
N THR A 10 1.87 28.76 -16.49
CA THR A 10 0.74 29.56 -17.00
C THR A 10 -0.43 29.49 -16.01
N ALA A 11 -1.40 30.41 -16.13
CA ALA A 11 -2.60 30.41 -15.31
C ALA A 11 -3.48 29.20 -15.62
N VAL A 12 -4.01 28.53 -14.59
CA VAL A 12 -4.79 27.30 -14.72
C VAL A 12 -6.07 27.44 -13.90
N ARG A 13 -7.21 27.23 -14.56
CA ARG A 13 -8.52 27.18 -13.90
C ARG A 13 -8.86 25.73 -13.54
N LEU A 14 -9.30 25.50 -12.31
CA LEU A 14 -9.76 24.21 -11.82
C LEU A 14 -11.28 24.18 -11.69
N ASP A 15 -11.88 23.12 -12.23
CA ASP A 15 -13.28 22.79 -12.01
C ASP A 15 -13.33 21.33 -11.50
N PHE A 16 -13.92 21.13 -10.32
CA PHE A 16 -14.08 19.80 -9.71
C PHE A 16 -15.50 19.29 -9.98
N THR A 17 -15.62 18.02 -10.35
CA THR A 17 -16.91 17.35 -10.57
C THR A 17 -16.97 16.11 -9.67
N GLU A 18 -18.10 15.92 -8.99
CA GLU A 18 -18.25 14.86 -7.97
C GLU A 18 -18.61 13.50 -8.58
N ASP A 19 -19.38 13.48 -9.67
CA ASP A 19 -19.95 12.26 -10.26
C ASP A 19 -19.52 12.08 -11.72
N GLY A 20 -18.20 12.08 -11.94
CA GLY A 20 -17.60 11.76 -13.24
C GLY A 20 -17.03 10.35 -13.26
N GLU A 21 -17.24 9.62 -14.36
CA GLU A 21 -16.50 8.39 -14.62
C GLU A 21 -15.02 8.76 -14.77
N VAL A 22 -14.16 8.26 -13.87
CA VAL A 22 -12.72 8.61 -13.89
C VAL A 22 -12.01 7.68 -14.88
N PRO A 23 -11.47 8.19 -15.99
CA PRO A 23 -10.94 7.34 -17.08
C PRO A 23 -9.59 6.67 -16.74
N GLY A 24 -9.10 6.77 -15.50
CA GLY A 24 -7.82 6.21 -15.08
C GLY A 24 -7.65 6.15 -13.56
N GLU A 25 -6.58 5.50 -13.11
CA GLU A 25 -6.26 5.37 -11.70
C GLU A 25 -5.89 6.75 -11.11
N THR A 26 -6.62 7.17 -10.08
CA THR A 26 -6.25 8.38 -9.33
C THR A 26 -5.06 8.11 -8.41
N PRO A 27 -4.28 9.13 -8.00
CA PRO A 27 -3.21 8.94 -7.03
C PRO A 27 -3.68 8.32 -5.70
N ALA A 28 -4.92 8.57 -5.28
CA ALA A 28 -5.50 7.94 -4.09
C ALA A 28 -5.72 6.44 -4.31
N MET A 29 -6.31 6.05 -5.45
CA MET A 29 -6.47 4.64 -5.82
C MET A 29 -5.13 3.92 -5.93
N ALA A 30 -4.12 4.55 -6.55
CA ALA A 30 -2.78 4.00 -6.68
C ALA A 30 -2.12 3.74 -5.32
N ARG A 31 -2.34 4.63 -4.34
CA ARG A 31 -1.86 4.43 -2.96
C ARG A 31 -2.56 3.25 -2.30
N THR A 32 -3.88 3.19 -2.39
CA THR A 32 -4.66 2.07 -1.84
C THR A 32 -4.23 0.74 -2.44
N ARG A 33 -4.00 0.67 -3.76
CA ARG A 33 -3.49 -0.54 -4.41
C ARG A 33 -2.12 -0.94 -3.88
N ARG A 34 -1.17 -0.01 -3.77
CA ARG A 34 0.17 -0.29 -3.23
C ARG A 34 0.12 -0.78 -1.78
N GLU A 35 -0.69 -0.15 -0.94
CA GLU A 35 -0.87 -0.58 0.46
C GLU A 35 -1.43 -2.00 0.57
N GLN A 36 -2.35 -2.38 -0.32
CA GLN A 36 -2.85 -3.75 -0.41
C GLN A 36 -1.76 -4.73 -0.86
N GLU A 37 -1.03 -4.40 -1.93
CA GLU A 37 0.09 -5.21 -2.43
C GLU A 37 1.16 -5.43 -1.35
N GLU A 38 1.50 -4.40 -0.58
CA GLU A 38 2.45 -4.49 0.54
C GLU A 38 1.93 -5.39 1.66
N LYS A 39 0.64 -5.31 2.01
CA LYS A 39 0.02 -6.18 3.02
C LYS A 39 0.02 -7.64 2.58
N GLU A 40 -0.32 -7.92 1.32
CA GLU A 40 -0.29 -9.26 0.74
C GLU A 40 1.12 -9.84 0.73
N GLN A 41 2.11 -9.03 0.33
CA GLN A 41 3.51 -9.44 0.34
C GLN A 41 4.00 -9.75 1.76
N ALA A 42 3.63 -8.92 2.74
CA ALA A 42 3.96 -9.14 4.14
C ALA A 42 3.33 -10.45 4.67
N TYR A 43 2.06 -10.70 4.34
CA TYR A 43 1.37 -11.93 4.71
C TYR A 43 2.06 -13.16 4.11
N LYS A 44 2.38 -13.13 2.82
CA LYS A 44 3.07 -14.23 2.14
C LYS A 44 4.43 -14.51 2.76
N THR A 45 5.22 -13.46 3.01
CA THR A 45 6.55 -13.60 3.64
C THR A 45 6.45 -14.20 5.03
N LEU A 46 5.46 -13.79 5.82
CA LEU A 46 5.22 -14.32 7.15
C LEU A 46 4.78 -15.79 7.11
N MET A 47 3.90 -16.16 6.17
CA MET A 47 3.51 -17.56 5.96
C MET A 47 4.69 -18.44 5.54
N ASP A 48 5.61 -17.91 4.73
CA ASP A 48 6.75 -18.64 4.21
C ASP A 48 7.89 -18.81 5.23
N ASP A 49 7.89 -18.01 6.30
CA ASP A 49 8.90 -18.04 7.35
C ASP A 49 8.93 -19.41 8.08
N PRO A 50 10.10 -20.07 8.16
CA PRO A 50 10.22 -21.39 8.77
C PRO A 50 9.92 -21.39 10.28
N THR A 51 10.16 -20.28 10.98
CA THR A 51 9.84 -20.13 12.40
C THR A 51 8.34 -20.07 12.61
N VAL A 52 7.64 -19.29 11.77
CA VAL A 52 6.17 -19.20 11.81
C VAL A 52 5.54 -20.56 11.50
N LYS A 53 6.02 -21.27 10.46
CA LYS A 53 5.55 -22.63 10.15
C LYS A 53 5.77 -23.59 11.31
N GLY A 54 6.90 -23.49 12.01
CA GLY A 54 7.20 -24.28 13.21
C GLY A 54 6.23 -23.99 14.35
N LEU A 55 5.91 -22.72 14.61
CA LEU A 55 4.94 -22.31 15.64
C LEU A 55 3.52 -22.77 15.32
N VAL A 56 3.08 -22.60 14.07
CA VAL A 56 1.77 -23.07 13.59
C VAL A 56 1.64 -24.58 13.81
N SER A 57 2.66 -25.36 13.43
CA SER A 57 2.67 -26.81 13.58
C SER A 57 2.72 -27.26 15.04
N ALA A 58 3.54 -26.61 15.88
CA ALA A 58 3.74 -27.02 17.27
C ALA A 58 2.58 -26.63 18.20
N PHE A 59 1.89 -25.53 17.91
CA PHE A 59 0.87 -24.96 18.79
C PHE A 59 -0.53 -24.90 18.18
N ASP A 60 -0.74 -25.49 16.99
CA ASP A 60 -1.98 -25.37 16.20
C ASP A 60 -2.41 -23.89 16.05
N ALA A 61 -1.41 -23.02 15.87
CA ALA A 61 -1.61 -21.58 15.87
C ALA A 61 -2.14 -21.10 14.52
N THR A 62 -3.08 -20.15 14.53
CA THR A 62 -3.63 -19.55 13.32
C THR A 62 -3.13 -18.11 13.16
N VAL A 63 -2.69 -17.76 11.95
CA VAL A 63 -2.35 -16.37 11.65
C VAL A 63 -3.62 -15.60 11.30
N VAL A 64 -3.77 -14.43 11.91
CA VAL A 64 -4.88 -13.49 11.65
C VAL A 64 -4.41 -12.48 10.60
N PRO A 65 -4.88 -12.57 9.34
CA PRO A 65 -4.37 -11.74 8.23
C PRO A 65 -4.50 -10.23 8.49
N GLU A 66 -5.56 -9.82 9.17
CA GLU A 66 -5.82 -8.41 9.51
C GLU A 66 -4.83 -7.83 10.52
N SER A 67 -4.15 -8.68 11.30
CA SER A 67 -3.12 -8.25 12.25
C SER A 67 -1.73 -8.12 11.61
N VAL A 68 -1.57 -8.60 10.37
CA VAL A 68 -0.28 -8.57 9.68
C VAL A 68 0.00 -7.15 9.19
N ARG A 69 1.17 -6.64 9.59
CA ARG A 69 1.67 -5.34 9.15
C ARG A 69 2.95 -5.54 8.34
N PRO A 70 3.20 -4.69 7.32
CA PRO A 70 4.50 -4.65 6.66
C PRO A 70 5.60 -4.43 7.70
N GLY A 71 6.62 -5.28 7.69
CA GLY A 71 7.75 -5.17 8.62
C GLY A 71 8.68 -4.02 8.23
N LYS A 72 9.34 -3.37 9.20
CA LYS A 72 10.42 -2.38 8.97
C LYS A 72 11.73 -3.03 8.50
N GLN A 73 11.67 -4.04 7.62
CA GLN A 73 12.88 -4.68 7.07
C GLN A 73 13.47 -3.88 5.89
N GLN A 74 13.27 -2.56 5.85
CA GLN A 74 14.36 -1.68 5.43
C GLN A 74 15.38 -1.65 6.59
N ARG A 75 16.10 -2.76 6.81
CA ARG A 75 17.37 -2.64 7.53
C ARG A 75 18.26 -1.83 6.61
N ASN A 76 18.64 -0.64 7.09
CA ASN A 76 19.75 0.13 6.57
C ASN A 76 20.89 -0.83 6.24
N ASN A 77 21.17 -1.02 4.96
CA ASN A 77 22.51 -1.43 4.52
C ASN A 77 23.34 -0.15 4.65
N GLU A 78 23.97 0.00 5.80
CA GLU A 78 25.09 0.92 6.01
C GLU A 78 26.39 0.25 5.53
#